data_AF-A0A971B7I3-F1
#
_entry.id   AF-A0A971B7I3-F1
#
_cell.length_a   1.000
_cell.length_b   1.000
_cell.length_c   1.000
_cell.angle_alpha   90.00
_cell.angle_beta   90.00
_cell.angle_gamma   90.00
#
_symmetry.space_group_name_H-M   'P 1'
#
loop_
_entity.id
_entity.type
_entity.pdbx_description
1 polymer ?
#
loop_
_entity_poly.entity_id
_entity_poly.type
_entity_poly.pdbx_seq_one_letter_code
_entity_poly.pdbx_strand_id
1 'polypeptide(L)'
;MNPTDDLERRIRSLRVPTGDTLDQRILADALARLENRQSTTTPLDLLGSSVWRTMMRSNWTKLAAAVLLVAIAGTLMSLRQTASTAYALEQTLEANRGLRYVHLRFDGEGGELREAWAEFDEKGQLARLRMDFPKTEDGAKEVLWENGKAEVWLKTKGHAVVLHAKEEIAELVKELAPFDPKVVMEQLHQAEAKGKVEIETQEPSKEGDPITLVADYKDAPGKREIYRVNPVTKLVEQRKSYLLVDGEYKLMGLLEYLSYNEAVPEGTFVLDIPPDALRVDWTTQEVGLAKGDLTNEQIAVKVAREFFEALIAKDYNRAGKMFGGLPGARLEQAFGKMDFVRIVSIGEPTPHPDHRTRFLRVPCEVEIRMGEETRIQKFTPSIRANECQPDRWAIDGGI
;
A
#
# COMPACT_ATOMS: atom_id res chain seq x y z
N MET A 1 6.86 17.41 -8.91
CA MET A 1 6.52 15.98 -8.88
C MET A 1 5.49 15.81 -7.78
N ASN A 2 4.29 15.34 -8.09
CA ASN A 2 3.23 15.19 -7.09
C ASN A 2 3.63 14.03 -6.15
N PRO A 3 3.52 14.16 -4.81
CA PRO A 3 3.76 13.05 -3.89
C PRO A 3 2.97 11.78 -4.23
N THR A 4 1.76 11.93 -4.77
CA THR A 4 0.94 10.80 -5.25
C THR A 4 1.57 10.09 -6.45
N ASP A 5 2.23 10.81 -7.36
CA ASP A 5 2.89 10.21 -8.53
C ASP A 5 4.17 9.45 -8.16
N ASP A 6 4.82 9.82 -7.05
CA ASP A 6 6.02 9.13 -6.53
C ASP A 6 5.63 7.88 -5.74
N LEU A 7 4.59 8.00 -4.90
CA LEU A 7 3.94 6.87 -4.22
C LEU A 7 3.43 5.85 -5.25
N GLU A 8 2.73 6.29 -6.29
CA GLU A 8 2.29 5.42 -7.39
C GLU A 8 3.51 4.75 -8.05
N ARG A 9 4.58 5.51 -8.36
CA ARG A 9 5.80 4.97 -8.98
C ARG A 9 6.50 3.91 -8.13
N ARG A 10 6.42 3.98 -6.79
CA ARG A 10 7.07 3.02 -5.89
C ARG A 10 6.15 1.90 -5.40
N ILE A 11 4.84 2.11 -5.32
CA ILE A 11 3.86 1.01 -5.30
C ILE A 11 4.01 0.18 -6.58
N ARG A 12 4.30 0.83 -7.72
CA ARG A 12 4.71 0.15 -8.95
C ARG A 12 6.05 -0.61 -8.79
N SER A 13 6.92 -0.26 -7.85
CA SER A 13 8.14 -1.04 -7.54
C SER A 13 7.89 -2.15 -6.52
N LEU A 14 6.86 -2.03 -5.67
CA LEU A 14 6.30 -3.11 -4.85
C LEU A 14 5.42 -4.06 -5.68
N ARG A 15 5.31 -3.84 -7.00
CA ARG A 15 4.72 -4.82 -7.91
C ARG A 15 5.42 -6.16 -7.69
N VAL A 16 4.61 -7.21 -7.57
CA VAL A 16 5.03 -8.51 -8.06
C VAL A 16 4.63 -8.53 -9.53
N PRO A 17 5.58 -8.44 -10.47
CA PRO A 17 5.26 -8.57 -11.88
C PRO A 17 4.72 -9.97 -12.12
N THR A 18 3.43 -10.05 -12.45
CA THR A 18 2.87 -11.24 -13.07
C THR A 18 3.28 -11.19 -14.54
N GLY A 19 3.86 -12.27 -15.06
CA GLY A 19 4.19 -12.34 -16.48
C GLY A 19 2.92 -12.28 -17.32
N ASP A 20 2.95 -11.63 -18.49
CA ASP A 20 1.81 -11.45 -19.41
C ASP A 20 1.04 -12.76 -19.73
N THR A 21 1.71 -13.92 -19.60
CA THR A 21 1.14 -15.26 -19.80
C THR A 21 0.38 -15.81 -18.59
N LEU A 22 0.72 -15.36 -17.37
CA LEU A 22 -0.02 -15.67 -16.15
C LEU A 22 -1.32 -14.87 -16.08
N ASP A 23 -1.30 -13.60 -16.47
CA ASP A 23 -2.47 -12.73 -16.50
C ASP A 23 -3.54 -13.23 -17.48
N GLN A 24 -3.13 -13.72 -18.66
CA GLN A 24 -4.07 -14.35 -19.60
C GLN A 24 -4.70 -15.63 -19.05
N ARG A 25 -3.96 -16.39 -18.23
CA ARG A 25 -4.43 -17.65 -17.64
C ARG A 25 -5.36 -17.40 -16.45
N ILE A 26 -5.06 -16.40 -15.63
CA ILE A 26 -5.93 -15.92 -14.54
C ILE A 26 -7.19 -15.29 -15.11
N LEU A 27 -7.09 -14.49 -16.17
CA LEU A 27 -8.23 -13.91 -16.87
C LEU A 27 -9.10 -15.01 -17.50
N ALA A 28 -8.51 -16.03 -18.12
CA ALA A 28 -9.26 -17.17 -18.66
C ALA A 28 -9.97 -17.97 -17.55
N ASP A 29 -9.31 -18.22 -16.41
CA ASP A 29 -9.93 -18.90 -15.26
C ASP A 29 -11.02 -18.05 -14.59
N ALA A 30 -10.84 -16.72 -14.52
CA ALA A 30 -11.83 -15.79 -13.99
C ALA A 30 -13.06 -15.67 -14.91
N LEU A 31 -12.86 -15.63 -16.23
CA LEU A 31 -13.92 -15.64 -17.23
C LEU A 31 -14.67 -16.99 -17.22
N ALA A 32 -13.97 -18.11 -17.12
CA ALA A 32 -14.59 -19.44 -16.98
C ALA A 32 -15.41 -19.57 -15.68
N ARG A 33 -15.03 -18.88 -14.59
CA ARG A 33 -15.81 -18.80 -13.35
C ARG A 33 -17.02 -17.85 -13.45
N LEU A 34 -16.93 -16.80 -14.26
CA LEU A 34 -18.03 -15.87 -14.53
C LEU A 34 -19.09 -16.50 -15.46
N GLU A 35 -18.68 -17.22 -16.50
CA GLU A 35 -19.59 -17.96 -17.40
C GLU A 35 -20.35 -19.06 -16.65
N ASN A 36 -19.70 -19.73 -15.69
CA ASN A 36 -20.36 -20.72 -14.83
C ASN A 36 -21.32 -20.11 -13.77
N ARG A 37 -21.29 -18.79 -13.55
CA ARG A 37 -22.21 -18.09 -12.63
C ARG A 37 -23.43 -17.48 -13.32
N GLN A 38 -23.47 -17.40 -14.65
CA GLN A 38 -24.54 -16.73 -15.39
C GLN A 38 -25.83 -17.56 -15.58
N SER A 39 -25.93 -18.77 -15.02
CA SER A 39 -27.10 -19.65 -15.16
C SER A 39 -28.08 -19.64 -13.97
N THR A 40 -28.20 -18.53 -13.22
CA THR A 40 -29.33 -18.29 -12.30
C THR A 40 -29.69 -16.80 -12.19
N THR A 41 -30.65 -16.40 -13.03
CA THR A 41 -31.85 -15.55 -12.77
C THR A 41 -31.72 -14.15 -12.11
N THR A 42 -31.72 -13.11 -12.97
CA THR A 42 -32.62 -11.91 -13.15
C THR A 42 -33.15 -11.01 -11.98
N PRO A 43 -33.60 -9.74 -12.28
CA PRO A 43 -33.17 -8.53 -11.57
C PRO A 43 -34.32 -7.68 -10.96
N LEU A 44 -34.00 -6.68 -10.11
CA LEU A 44 -34.63 -5.35 -10.13
C LEU A 44 -34.02 -4.36 -9.11
N ASP A 45 -34.06 -3.10 -9.53
CA ASP A 45 -33.77 -1.85 -8.82
C ASP A 45 -34.41 -1.73 -7.43
N LEU A 46 -33.77 -0.96 -6.53
CA LEU A 46 -34.35 0.21 -5.82
C LEU A 46 -33.45 0.74 -4.67
N LEU A 47 -33.23 2.08 -4.69
CA LEU A 47 -33.00 3.01 -3.56
C LEU A 47 -31.59 3.00 -2.91
N GLY A 48 -30.88 4.12 -2.73
CA GLY A 48 -31.32 5.50 -2.50
C GLY A 48 -31.46 5.81 -1.00
N SER A 49 -30.53 6.63 -0.47
CA SER A 49 -30.75 7.59 0.62
C SER A 49 -31.01 7.16 2.09
N SER A 50 -30.57 5.99 2.57
CA SER A 50 -30.79 5.60 3.98
C SER A 50 -29.57 5.63 4.93
N VAL A 51 -28.33 5.70 4.43
CA VAL A 51 -27.13 5.54 5.27
C VAL A 51 -26.79 6.80 6.09
N TRP A 52 -27.13 8.00 5.60
CA TRP A 52 -26.81 9.26 6.28
C TRP A 52 -27.67 9.53 7.53
N ARG A 53 -28.73 8.74 7.77
CA ARG A 53 -29.68 8.96 8.86
C ARG A 53 -29.48 8.05 10.08
N THR A 54 -28.62 7.04 9.97
CA THR A 54 -28.40 6.06 11.05
C THR A 54 -27.31 6.49 12.04
N MET A 55 -26.49 7.50 11.72
CA MET A 55 -25.38 7.91 12.57
C MET A 55 -25.72 9.03 13.58
N MET A 56 -26.98 9.47 13.67
CA MET A 56 -27.39 10.58 14.57
C MET A 56 -28.48 10.25 15.61
N ARG A 57 -28.70 8.98 15.98
CA ARG A 57 -29.50 8.67 17.18
C ARG A 57 -29.05 7.39 17.89
N SER A 58 -28.24 7.55 18.92
CA SER A 58 -28.11 6.58 20.00
C SER A 58 -27.77 7.31 21.30
N ASN A 59 -28.80 7.53 22.12
CA ASN A 59 -28.69 8.04 23.49
C ASN A 59 -28.54 6.86 24.45
N TRP A 60 -27.34 6.31 24.67
CA TRP A 60 -27.08 5.43 25.81
C TRP A 60 -25.79 5.84 26.54
N THR A 61 -25.99 6.10 27.83
CA THR A 61 -25.08 6.71 28.80
C THR A 61 -24.16 5.71 29.50
N LYS A 62 -22.92 6.16 29.74
CA LYS A 62 -22.12 6.04 30.98
C LYS A 62 -21.76 4.64 31.50
N LEU A 63 -20.45 4.35 31.50
CA LEU A 63 -19.60 3.90 32.63
C LEU A 63 -18.14 3.96 32.13
N ALA A 64 -17.42 5.07 32.35
CA ALA A 64 -16.48 5.28 33.45
C ALA A 64 -15.19 4.41 33.38
N ALA A 65 -14.14 4.98 32.77
CA ALA A 65 -12.76 4.81 33.19
C ALA A 65 -12.03 6.14 32.92
N ALA A 66 -12.05 7.01 33.92
CA ALA A 66 -11.24 8.23 33.95
C ALA A 66 -9.91 7.92 34.64
N VAL A 67 -8.83 8.53 34.14
CA VAL A 67 -7.73 9.20 34.87
C VAL A 67 -6.49 9.22 33.95
N LEU A 68 -6.31 10.29 33.16
CA LEU A 68 -5.01 10.99 32.96
C LEU A 68 -5.09 12.22 32.01
N LEU A 69 -6.06 13.13 32.12
CA LEU A 69 -6.02 14.41 31.35
C LEU A 69 -6.55 15.61 32.16
N VAL A 70 -6.11 15.77 33.41
CA VAL A 70 -6.44 16.97 34.22
C VAL A 70 -5.26 17.96 34.30
N ALA A 71 -4.05 17.57 33.92
CA ALA A 71 -2.89 18.47 34.00
C ALA A 71 -2.75 19.45 32.80
N ILE A 72 -3.36 19.16 31.63
CA ILE A 72 -3.28 20.04 30.45
C ILE A 72 -4.48 21.01 30.37
N ALA A 73 -5.63 20.64 30.93
CA ALA A 73 -6.80 21.54 30.97
C ALA A 73 -6.66 22.67 32.00
N GLY A 74 -5.90 22.45 33.08
CA GLY A 74 -5.73 23.43 34.17
C GLY A 74 -4.90 24.66 33.79
N THR A 75 -3.94 24.53 32.88
CA THR A 75 -3.12 25.66 32.38
C THR A 75 -3.80 26.43 31.25
N LEU A 76 -4.73 25.81 30.50
CA LEU A 76 -5.48 26.48 29.43
C LEU A 76 -6.67 27.30 29.95
N MET A 77 -7.21 27.02 31.15
CA MET A 77 -8.34 27.79 31.69
C MET A 77 -7.95 29.14 32.29
N SER A 78 -6.69 29.35 32.69
CA SER A 78 -6.23 30.64 33.23
C SER A 78 -5.93 31.72 32.18
N LEU A 79 -6.10 31.43 30.88
CA LEU A 79 -5.95 32.41 29.79
C LEU A 79 -7.29 32.84 29.14
N ARG A 80 -8.45 32.57 29.75
CA ARG A 80 -9.76 32.88 29.16
C ARG A 80 -10.30 34.30 29.37
N GLN A 81 -9.48 35.25 29.83
CA GLN A 81 -9.92 36.65 29.98
C GLN A 81 -8.89 37.65 29.46
N THR A 82 -8.62 37.65 28.16
CA THR A 82 -8.18 38.84 27.40
C THR A 82 -8.17 38.48 25.91
N ALA A 83 -9.07 39.08 25.12
CA ALA A 83 -9.15 39.08 23.64
C ALA A 83 -8.94 37.72 22.93
N SER A 84 -9.90 37.29 22.09
CA SER A 84 -9.66 36.15 21.20
C SER A 84 -8.44 36.44 20.32
N THR A 85 -7.29 35.88 20.66
CA THR A 85 -6.09 35.97 19.83
C THR A 85 -6.45 35.35 18.49
N ALA A 86 -6.23 36.10 17.40
CA ALA A 86 -6.34 35.57 16.05
C ALA A 86 -5.57 34.23 15.97
N TYR A 87 -6.13 33.26 15.26
CA TYR A 87 -5.52 31.98 15.04
C TYR A 87 -4.12 32.14 14.44
N ALA A 88 -3.21 31.28 14.88
CA ALA A 88 -1.85 31.20 14.37
C ALA A 88 -1.51 29.73 14.10
N LEU A 89 -0.73 29.46 13.05
CA LEU A 89 -0.36 28.12 12.62
C LEU A 89 0.36 27.33 13.73
N GLU A 90 1.07 28.02 14.61
CA GLU A 90 1.74 27.49 15.79
C GLU A 90 0.78 26.79 16.76
N GLN A 91 -0.48 27.24 16.83
CA GLN A 91 -1.50 26.57 17.66
C GLN A 91 -1.77 25.15 17.16
N THR A 92 -1.80 24.97 15.84
CA THR A 92 -1.97 23.65 15.21
C THR A 92 -0.71 22.80 15.29
N LEU A 93 0.47 23.42 15.18
CA LEU A 93 1.74 22.73 15.44
C LEU A 93 1.79 22.17 16.86
N GLU A 94 1.38 22.96 17.86
CA GLU A 94 1.33 22.54 19.25
C GLU A 94 0.31 21.41 19.46
N ALA A 95 -0.90 21.53 18.88
CA ALA A 95 -1.92 20.49 18.99
C ALA A 95 -1.47 19.14 18.43
N ASN A 96 -0.62 19.13 17.40
CA ASN A 96 -0.06 17.91 16.81
C ASN A 96 1.08 17.28 17.63
N ARG A 97 1.66 17.95 18.64
CA ARG A 97 2.81 17.43 19.42
C ARG A 97 2.50 16.19 20.27
N GLY A 98 1.22 15.82 20.42
CA GLY A 98 0.77 14.63 21.14
C GLY A 98 0.12 13.56 20.27
N LEU A 99 0.30 13.60 18.95
CA LEU A 99 -0.32 12.62 18.06
C LEU A 99 0.26 11.21 18.27
N ARG A 100 -0.64 10.25 18.49
CA ARG A 100 -0.37 8.81 18.66
C ARG A 100 -1.16 7.98 17.67
N TYR A 101 -2.37 8.39 17.33
CA TYR A 101 -3.20 7.69 16.35
C TYR A 101 -3.81 8.66 15.37
N VAL A 102 -3.80 8.28 14.10
CA VAL A 102 -4.49 8.99 13.03
C VAL A 102 -5.20 8.01 12.11
N HIS A 103 -6.42 8.37 11.72
CA HIS A 103 -7.21 7.68 10.72
C HIS A 103 -7.47 8.64 9.57
N LEU A 104 -7.08 8.22 8.36
CA LEU A 104 -7.05 9.04 7.16
C LEU A 104 -7.95 8.42 6.08
N ARG A 105 -8.70 9.26 5.37
CA ARG A 105 -9.37 8.91 4.12
C ARG A 105 -8.86 9.78 2.98
N PHE A 106 -8.67 9.16 1.83
CA PHE A 106 -8.15 9.77 0.62
C PHE A 106 -9.23 9.68 -0.47
N ASP A 107 -9.54 10.82 -1.07
CA ASP A 107 -10.43 10.93 -2.23
C ASP A 107 -9.71 11.73 -3.33
N GLY A 108 -9.58 11.19 -4.54
CA GLY A 108 -8.92 11.90 -5.63
C GLY A 108 -8.80 11.08 -6.92
N GLU A 109 -8.62 11.78 -8.04
CA GLU A 109 -8.34 11.15 -9.32
C GLU A 109 -6.95 10.50 -9.27
N GLY A 110 -6.90 9.16 -9.30
CA GLY A 110 -5.65 8.38 -9.26
C GLY A 110 -5.29 7.77 -7.91
N GLY A 111 -6.10 7.98 -6.86
CA GLY A 111 -5.81 7.47 -5.52
C GLY A 111 -5.93 5.95 -5.42
N GLU A 112 -4.80 5.23 -5.58
CA GLU A 112 -4.71 3.80 -5.28
C GLU A 112 -4.99 3.53 -3.80
N LEU A 113 -4.58 4.44 -2.92
CA LEU A 113 -4.84 4.42 -1.48
C LEU A 113 -6.17 5.10 -1.18
N ARG A 114 -7.07 4.41 -0.48
CA ARG A 114 -8.38 4.96 -0.04
C ARG A 114 -8.38 5.36 1.42
N GLU A 115 -7.74 4.56 2.26
CA GLU A 115 -7.85 4.69 3.71
C GLU A 115 -6.58 4.21 4.39
N ALA A 116 -6.18 4.87 5.48
CA ALA A 116 -5.02 4.47 6.27
C ALA A 116 -5.23 4.71 7.76
N TRP A 117 -4.66 3.82 8.57
CA TRP A 117 -4.57 3.93 10.02
C TRP A 117 -3.10 3.90 10.41
N ALA A 118 -2.64 4.90 11.14
CA ALA A 118 -1.29 4.94 11.64
C ALA A 118 -1.28 5.12 13.16
N GLU A 119 -0.42 4.34 13.81
CA GLU A 119 -0.08 4.47 15.22
C GLU A 119 1.38 4.86 15.36
N PHE A 120 1.65 5.79 16.27
CA PHE A 120 2.96 6.28 16.61
C PHE A 120 3.31 5.95 18.06
N ASP A 121 4.55 5.57 18.30
CA ASP A 121 5.09 5.30 19.63
C ASP A 121 5.22 6.58 20.47
N GLU A 122 5.73 6.45 21.70
CA GLU A 122 5.93 7.58 22.63
C GLU A 122 6.83 8.70 22.08
N LYS A 123 7.72 8.37 21.13
CA LYS A 123 8.65 9.30 20.47
C LYS A 123 8.07 9.89 19.19
N GLY A 124 6.86 9.51 18.79
CA GLY A 124 6.23 9.93 17.55
C GLY A 124 6.76 9.19 16.32
N GLN A 125 7.40 8.02 16.49
CA GLN A 125 7.83 7.16 15.41
C GLN A 125 6.70 6.20 15.02
N LEU A 126 6.53 5.91 13.74
CA LEU A 126 5.52 4.96 13.28
C LEU A 126 5.74 3.59 13.92
N ALA A 127 4.74 3.09 14.63
CA ALA A 127 4.73 1.78 15.29
C ALA A 127 3.93 0.75 14.48
N ARG A 128 2.73 1.14 14.01
CA ARG A 128 1.87 0.32 13.15
C ARG A 128 1.23 1.16 12.06
N LEU A 129 1.03 0.54 10.90
CA LEU A 129 0.38 1.16 9.77
C LEU A 129 -0.51 0.14 9.08
N ARG A 130 -1.76 0.51 8.81
CA ARG A 130 -2.62 -0.22 7.89
C ARG A 130 -3.05 0.69 6.76
N MET A 131 -3.08 0.15 5.55
CA MET A 131 -3.50 0.84 4.34
C MET A 131 -4.42 -0.04 3.52
N ASP A 132 -5.46 0.57 2.96
CA ASP A 132 -6.40 -0.08 2.06
C ASP A 132 -6.31 0.51 0.66
N PHE A 133 -5.99 -0.37 -0.30
CA PHE A 133 -5.86 -0.05 -1.71
C PHE A 133 -6.97 -0.76 -2.50
N PRO A 134 -8.14 -0.15 -2.69
CA PRO A 134 -9.26 -0.81 -3.35
C PRO A 134 -9.03 -1.04 -4.85
N LYS A 135 -8.09 -0.32 -5.47
CA LYS A 135 -7.80 -0.40 -6.90
C LYS A 135 -6.32 -0.20 -7.18
N THR A 136 -5.66 -1.29 -7.54
CA THR A 136 -4.31 -1.31 -8.12
C THR A 136 -4.30 -2.23 -9.34
N GLU A 137 -3.20 -2.24 -10.09
CA GLU A 137 -3.02 -3.09 -11.27
C GLU A 137 -3.15 -4.59 -10.95
N ASP A 138 -2.65 -5.01 -9.78
CA ASP A 138 -2.74 -6.38 -9.25
C ASP A 138 -4.05 -6.69 -8.49
N GLY A 139 -5.01 -5.75 -8.53
CA GLY A 139 -6.30 -5.85 -7.86
C GLY A 139 -6.27 -5.38 -6.40
N ALA A 140 -7.46 -5.30 -5.77
CA ALA A 140 -7.59 -4.74 -4.43
C ALA A 140 -6.65 -5.41 -3.42
N LYS A 141 -5.98 -4.61 -2.58
CA LYS A 141 -5.07 -5.11 -1.56
C LYS A 141 -5.10 -4.31 -0.28
N GLU A 142 -4.76 -4.97 0.81
CA GLU A 142 -4.50 -4.33 2.09
C GLU A 142 -3.06 -4.57 2.51
N VAL A 143 -2.46 -3.58 3.15
CA VAL A 143 -1.10 -3.66 3.68
C VAL A 143 -1.17 -3.36 5.16
N LEU A 144 -0.63 -4.27 5.97
CA LEU A 144 -0.37 -4.07 7.38
C LEU A 144 1.14 -4.05 7.58
N TRP A 145 1.67 -3.00 8.20
CA TRP A 145 3.05 -2.93 8.63
C TRP A 145 3.15 -2.81 10.14
N GLU A 146 4.04 -3.62 10.71
CA GLU A 146 4.38 -3.61 12.13
C GLU A 146 5.78 -4.21 12.34
N ASN A 147 6.59 -3.59 13.20
CA ASN A 147 7.89 -4.13 13.63
C ASN A 147 8.84 -4.50 12.46
N GLY A 148 8.86 -3.70 11.40
CA GLY A 148 9.72 -3.93 10.24
C GLY A 148 9.28 -5.07 9.32
N LYS A 149 8.06 -5.58 9.50
CA LYS A 149 7.42 -6.56 8.61
C LYS A 149 6.20 -5.93 7.96
N ALA A 150 5.99 -6.23 6.69
CA ALA A 150 4.74 -5.96 6.00
C ALA A 150 4.01 -7.28 5.73
N GLU A 151 2.73 -7.33 6.06
CA GLU A 151 1.79 -8.34 5.61
C GLU A 151 0.90 -7.70 4.54
N VAL A 152 0.87 -8.30 3.36
CA VAL A 152 0.14 -7.81 2.19
C VAL A 152 -0.92 -8.83 1.82
N TRP A 153 -2.18 -8.42 1.85
CA TRP A 153 -3.32 -9.23 1.43
C TRP A 153 -3.78 -8.83 0.03
N LEU A 154 -3.46 -9.65 -0.97
CA LEU A 154 -3.84 -9.49 -2.37
C LEU A 154 -5.20 -10.16 -2.61
N LYS A 155 -6.29 -9.42 -2.36
CA LYS A 155 -7.67 -9.95 -2.32
C LYS A 155 -8.05 -10.66 -3.61
N THR A 156 -7.76 -10.04 -4.76
CA THR A 156 -8.11 -10.59 -6.08
C THR A 156 -7.39 -11.90 -6.39
N LYS A 157 -6.16 -12.06 -5.90
CA LYS A 157 -5.37 -13.27 -6.12
C LYS A 157 -5.59 -14.34 -5.06
N GLY A 158 -6.18 -14.00 -3.92
CA GLY A 158 -6.31 -14.91 -2.78
C GLY A 158 -4.97 -15.22 -2.11
N HIS A 159 -4.02 -14.28 -2.15
CA HIS A 159 -2.65 -14.44 -1.63
C HIS A 159 -2.35 -13.48 -0.49
N ALA A 160 -1.77 -14.01 0.58
CA ALA A 160 -1.18 -13.23 1.66
C ALA A 160 0.35 -13.41 1.67
N VAL A 161 1.09 -12.31 1.70
CA VAL A 161 2.56 -12.33 1.75
C VAL A 161 3.04 -11.62 2.99
N VAL A 162 3.96 -12.23 3.73
CA VAL A 162 4.69 -11.57 4.82
C VAL A 162 6.13 -11.35 4.37
N LEU A 163 6.61 -10.11 4.46
CA LEU A 163 7.92 -9.72 3.94
C LEU A 163 8.64 -8.77 4.92
N HIS A 164 9.97 -8.80 4.92
CA HIS A 164 10.77 -7.81 5.63
C HIS A 164 10.71 -6.50 4.85
N ALA A 165 10.34 -5.42 5.53
CA ALA A 165 10.03 -4.15 4.88
C ALA A 165 10.74 -2.98 5.57
N LYS A 166 11.90 -3.20 6.20
CA LYS A 166 12.50 -2.19 7.07
C LYS A 166 12.95 -0.95 6.27
N GLU A 167 13.54 -1.13 5.11
CA GLU A 167 14.04 -0.02 4.27
C GLU A 167 12.93 0.52 3.37
N GLU A 168 12.12 -0.35 2.80
CA GLU A 168 10.97 -0.04 1.95
C GLU A 168 9.94 0.79 2.73
N ILE A 169 9.76 0.50 4.03
CA ILE A 169 8.83 1.25 4.86
C ILE A 169 9.45 2.54 5.36
N ALA A 170 10.77 2.63 5.53
CA ALA A 170 11.39 3.93 5.77
C ALA A 170 11.13 4.90 4.59
N GLU A 171 11.14 4.39 3.36
CA GLU A 171 10.73 5.15 2.17
C GLU A 171 9.22 5.42 2.15
N LEU A 172 8.38 4.41 2.38
CA LEU A 172 6.92 4.60 2.46
C LEU A 172 6.52 5.61 3.54
N VAL A 173 7.16 5.58 4.72
CA VAL A 173 6.93 6.54 5.80
C VAL A 173 7.27 7.95 5.35
N LYS A 174 8.34 8.14 4.56
CA LYS A 174 8.62 9.45 3.95
C LYS A 174 7.53 9.87 2.97
N GLU A 175 6.97 8.93 2.22
CA GLU A 175 5.86 9.16 1.29
C GLU A 175 4.51 9.38 1.99
N LEU A 176 4.36 8.88 3.21
CA LEU A 176 3.21 9.13 4.07
C LEU A 176 3.36 10.41 4.89
N ALA A 177 4.58 10.97 4.98
CA ALA A 177 4.85 12.21 5.68
C ALA A 177 3.98 13.40 5.18
N PRO A 178 3.68 13.54 3.87
CA PRO A 178 2.68 14.48 3.35
C PRO A 178 1.24 14.26 3.87
N PHE A 179 0.95 13.17 4.57
CA PHE A 179 -0.34 12.88 5.17
C PHE A 179 -0.30 12.88 6.70
N ASP A 180 0.89 13.00 7.29
CA ASP A 180 1.06 13.29 8.72
C ASP A 180 0.75 14.78 8.95
N PRO A 181 -0.30 15.12 9.71
CA PRO A 181 -0.70 16.51 9.90
C PRO A 181 0.37 17.32 10.61
N LYS A 182 1.20 16.70 11.46
CA LYS A 182 2.34 17.37 12.10
C LYS A 182 3.35 17.81 11.05
N VAL A 183 3.81 16.87 10.22
CA VAL A 183 4.82 17.13 9.19
C VAL A 183 4.31 18.15 8.18
N VAL A 184 3.06 18.02 7.76
CA VAL A 184 2.43 18.96 6.81
C VAL A 184 2.42 20.38 7.36
N MET A 185 2.01 20.57 8.61
CA MET A 185 1.94 21.88 9.25
C MET A 185 3.35 22.46 9.49
N GLU A 186 4.33 21.62 9.86
CA GLU A 186 5.73 22.04 10.01
C GLU A 186 6.33 22.51 8.68
N GLN A 187 6.08 21.77 7.60
CA GLN A 187 6.50 22.14 6.25
C GLN A 187 5.84 23.44 5.79
N LEU A 188 4.54 23.59 6.05
CA LEU A 188 3.78 24.78 5.71
C LEU A 188 4.33 26.02 6.43
N HIS A 189 4.56 25.93 7.74
CA HIS A 189 5.14 27.01 8.55
C HIS A 189 6.56 27.39 8.07
N GLN A 190 7.40 26.39 7.79
CA GLN A 190 8.75 26.64 7.27
C GLN A 190 8.74 27.25 5.86
N ALA A 191 7.78 26.86 5.01
CA ALA A 191 7.64 27.44 3.68
C ALA A 191 7.19 28.90 3.77
N GLU A 192 6.31 29.24 4.70
CA GLU A 192 5.81 30.60 4.91
C GLU A 192 6.95 31.50 5.41
N ALA A 193 7.69 31.05 6.41
CA ALA A 193 8.86 31.76 6.94
C ALA A 193 9.95 32.02 5.89
N LYS A 194 10.01 31.19 4.83
CA LYS A 194 10.92 31.34 3.68
C LYS A 194 10.33 32.13 2.52
N GLY A 195 9.10 32.64 2.64
CA GLY A 195 8.39 33.34 1.56
C GLY A 195 8.01 32.46 0.37
N LYS A 196 8.00 31.13 0.53
CA LYS A 196 7.67 30.16 -0.52
C LYS A 196 6.18 29.91 -0.66
N VAL A 197 5.42 30.16 0.39
CA VAL A 197 3.97 30.06 0.42
C VAL A 197 3.43 31.33 1.07
N GLU A 198 2.31 31.81 0.55
CA GLU A 198 1.50 32.83 1.19
C GLU A 198 0.30 32.13 1.83
N ILE A 199 0.05 32.39 3.10
CA ILE A 199 -1.04 31.77 3.86
C ILE A 199 -2.05 32.84 4.24
N GLU A 200 -3.26 32.70 3.75
CA GLU A 200 -4.41 33.47 4.22
C GLU A 200 -5.15 32.66 5.28
N THR A 201 -5.37 33.25 6.45
CA THR A 201 -6.18 32.66 7.52
C THR A 201 -7.55 33.31 7.53
N GLN A 202 -8.59 32.48 7.43
CA GLN A 202 -9.99 32.89 7.54
C GLN A 202 -10.58 32.31 8.83
N GLU A 203 -10.95 33.21 9.75
CA GLU A 203 -11.57 32.85 11.02
C GLU A 203 -12.99 32.33 10.83
N PRO A 204 -13.51 31.50 11.77
CA PRO A 204 -14.87 31.00 11.75
C PRO A 204 -15.89 32.13 11.66
N SER A 205 -16.81 32.05 10.70
CA SER A 205 -17.89 33.05 10.56
C SER A 205 -18.99 32.87 11.63
N LYS A 206 -19.12 31.65 12.14
CA LYS A 206 -20.08 31.24 13.16
C LYS A 206 -19.42 30.26 14.12
N GLU A 207 -19.98 30.14 15.32
CA GLU A 207 -19.58 29.11 16.27
C GLU A 207 -19.75 27.72 15.64
N GLY A 208 -18.69 26.91 15.68
CA GLY A 208 -18.65 25.59 15.08
C GLY A 208 -18.12 25.53 13.64
N ASP A 209 -17.98 26.66 12.94
CA ASP A 209 -17.33 26.68 11.62
C ASP A 209 -15.81 26.41 11.78
N PRO A 210 -15.17 25.74 10.80
CA PRO A 210 -13.73 25.53 10.83
C PRO A 210 -12.97 26.83 10.54
N ILE A 211 -11.75 26.92 11.09
CA ILE A 211 -10.74 27.88 10.61
C ILE A 211 -10.28 27.38 9.24
N THR A 212 -10.20 28.27 8.25
CA THR A 212 -9.73 27.92 6.91
C THR A 212 -8.37 28.55 6.63
N LEU A 213 -7.40 27.73 6.22
CA LEU A 213 -6.09 28.21 5.75
C LEU A 213 -6.01 28.00 4.25
N VAL A 214 -5.72 29.07 3.50
CA VAL A 214 -5.50 29.02 2.06
C VAL A 214 -4.01 29.25 1.82
N ALA A 215 -3.34 28.22 1.31
CA ALA A 215 -1.91 28.20 1.05
C ALA A 215 -1.62 28.28 -0.45
N ASP A 216 -1.08 29.40 -0.91
CA ASP A 216 -0.68 29.65 -2.30
C ASP A 216 0.84 29.53 -2.47
N TYR A 217 1.28 28.52 -3.22
CA TYR A 217 2.71 28.22 -3.37
C TYR A 217 3.35 29.08 -4.46
N LYS A 218 4.34 29.89 -4.07
CA LYS A 218 5.09 30.79 -4.96
C LYS A 218 6.16 30.06 -5.78
N ASP A 219 6.76 29.01 -5.21
CA ASP A 219 7.76 28.17 -5.90
C ASP A 219 7.15 27.05 -6.76
N ALA A 220 5.82 26.88 -6.70
CA ALA A 220 5.04 26.04 -7.59
C ALA A 220 3.78 26.80 -8.08
N PRO A 221 3.92 27.79 -8.99
CA PRO A 221 2.81 28.61 -9.44
C PRO A 221 1.63 27.78 -9.92
N GLY A 222 0.42 28.15 -9.48
CA GLY A 222 -0.80 27.41 -9.78
C GLY A 222 -1.09 26.24 -8.83
N LYS A 223 -0.20 25.91 -7.90
CA LYS A 223 -0.50 24.98 -6.81
C LYS A 223 -1.12 25.74 -5.64
N ARG A 224 -2.28 25.27 -5.18
CA ARG A 224 -2.99 25.79 -4.00
C ARG A 224 -3.39 24.65 -3.09
N GLU A 225 -3.29 24.86 -1.79
CA GLU A 225 -3.83 23.93 -0.80
C GLU A 225 -4.77 24.66 0.16
N ILE A 226 -5.85 23.98 0.55
CA ILE A 226 -6.84 24.51 1.49
C ILE A 226 -6.95 23.55 2.66
N TYR A 227 -6.79 24.08 3.87
CA TYR A 227 -6.88 23.34 5.11
C TYR A 227 -8.10 23.78 5.91
N ARG A 228 -8.84 22.82 6.46
CA ARG A 228 -9.86 23.09 7.47
C ARG A 228 -9.34 22.64 8.82
N VAL A 229 -9.35 23.54 9.79
CA VAL A 229 -8.83 23.31 11.14
C VAL A 229 -9.97 23.47 12.13
N ASN A 230 -10.11 22.49 13.02
CA ASN A 230 -11.10 22.55 14.09
C ASN A 230 -10.76 23.71 15.05
N PRO A 231 -11.68 24.66 15.30
CA PRO A 231 -11.37 25.84 16.10
C PRO A 231 -11.15 25.53 17.58
N VAL A 232 -11.60 24.37 18.07
CA VAL A 232 -11.49 23.93 19.47
C VAL A 232 -10.21 23.11 19.67
N THR A 233 -10.02 22.05 18.89
CA THR A 233 -8.88 21.14 19.04
C THR A 233 -7.61 21.67 18.36
N LYS A 234 -7.76 22.61 17.44
CA LYS A 234 -6.69 23.11 16.57
C LYS A 234 -6.06 22.02 15.70
N LEU A 235 -6.76 20.90 15.48
CA LEU A 235 -6.31 19.84 14.58
C LEU A 235 -6.90 20.04 13.18
N VAL A 236 -6.17 19.58 12.17
CA VAL A 236 -6.59 19.65 10.77
C VAL A 236 -7.65 18.59 10.53
N GLU A 237 -8.81 18.93 10.02
CA GLU A 237 -9.86 17.95 9.70
C GLU A 237 -9.82 17.55 8.22
N GLN A 238 -9.35 18.46 7.37
CA GLN A 238 -9.36 18.26 5.93
C GLN A 238 -8.23 19.05 5.26
N ARG A 239 -7.64 18.45 4.22
CA ARG A 239 -6.73 19.10 3.27
C ARG A 239 -7.23 18.86 1.85
N LYS A 240 -7.34 19.91 1.07
CA LYS A 240 -7.62 19.85 -0.37
C LYS A 240 -6.45 20.41 -1.15
N SER A 241 -6.06 19.71 -2.20
CA SER A 241 -4.97 20.11 -3.10
C SER A 241 -5.55 20.45 -4.46
N TYR A 242 -5.20 21.63 -4.97
CA TYR A 242 -5.66 22.16 -6.25
C TYR A 242 -4.49 22.49 -7.17
N LEU A 243 -4.72 22.34 -8.47
CA LEU A 243 -3.81 22.78 -9.52
C LEU A 243 -4.56 23.69 -10.51
N LEU A 244 -3.93 24.79 -10.90
CA LEU A 244 -4.44 25.70 -11.93
C LEU A 244 -4.25 25.06 -13.31
N VAL A 245 -5.35 24.74 -13.98
CA VAL A 245 -5.38 24.14 -15.32
C VAL A 245 -6.33 24.98 -16.17
N ASP A 246 -5.82 25.52 -17.28
CA ASP A 246 -6.59 26.39 -18.19
C ASP A 246 -7.23 27.61 -17.50
N GLY A 247 -6.57 28.15 -16.47
CA GLY A 247 -7.05 29.32 -15.72
C GLY A 247 -8.04 28.99 -14.60
N GLU A 248 -8.38 27.72 -14.39
CA GLU A 248 -9.29 27.27 -13.33
C GLU A 248 -8.59 26.33 -12.36
N TYR A 249 -8.85 26.47 -11.05
CA TYR A 249 -8.32 25.56 -10.05
C TYR A 249 -9.12 24.25 -10.05
N LYS A 250 -8.48 23.16 -10.48
CA LYS A 250 -9.03 21.80 -10.44
C LYS A 250 -8.59 21.08 -9.18
N LEU A 251 -9.52 20.41 -8.51
CA LEU A 251 -9.23 19.60 -7.32
C LEU A 251 -8.44 18.35 -7.75
N MET A 252 -7.23 18.22 -7.22
CA MET A 252 -6.35 17.07 -7.49
C MET A 252 -6.47 16.00 -6.41
N GLY A 253 -6.81 16.38 -5.18
CA GLY A 253 -6.96 15.43 -4.09
C GLY A 253 -7.59 16.04 -2.85
N LEU A 254 -8.21 15.17 -2.07
CA LEU A 254 -8.85 15.42 -0.80
C LEU A 254 -8.31 14.39 0.20
N LEU A 255 -7.78 14.90 1.30
CA LEU A 255 -7.40 14.12 2.48
C LEU A 255 -8.28 14.55 3.64
N GLU A 256 -8.87 13.58 4.32
CA GLU A 256 -9.69 13.78 5.51
C GLU A 256 -9.08 13.05 6.70
N TYR A 257 -8.97 13.77 7.81
CA TYR A 257 -8.51 13.23 9.08
C TYR A 257 -9.74 12.85 9.88
N LEU A 258 -10.09 11.57 9.86
CA LEU A 258 -11.36 11.06 10.41
C LEU A 258 -11.35 10.97 11.93
N SER A 259 -10.20 10.67 12.53
CA SER A 259 -10.05 10.62 13.98
C SER A 259 -8.61 10.87 14.41
N TYR A 260 -8.46 11.42 15.62
CA TYR A 260 -7.19 11.74 16.27
C TYR A 260 -7.13 11.17 17.68
N ASN A 261 -6.11 10.37 18.00
CA ASN A 261 -5.90 9.82 19.35
C ASN A 261 -7.12 9.10 19.96
N GLU A 262 -8.07 8.68 19.13
CA GLU A 262 -9.18 7.85 19.56
C GLU A 262 -8.68 6.41 19.77
N ALA A 263 -9.32 5.69 20.70
CA ALA A 263 -8.98 4.29 20.93
C ALA A 263 -9.28 3.47 19.67
N VAL A 264 -8.22 3.06 18.98
CA VAL A 264 -8.33 2.21 17.81
C VAL A 264 -8.57 0.77 18.28
N PRO A 265 -9.64 0.09 17.84
CA PRO A 265 -9.85 -1.31 18.16
C PRO A 265 -8.62 -2.15 17.78
N GLU A 266 -8.22 -3.11 18.61
CA GLU A 266 -7.04 -3.95 18.31
C GLU A 266 -7.16 -4.66 16.96
N GLY A 267 -8.38 -5.06 16.58
CA GLY A 267 -8.67 -5.68 15.28
C GLY A 267 -8.43 -4.78 14.07
N THR A 268 -8.21 -3.47 14.24
CA THR A 268 -7.87 -2.57 13.12
C THR A 268 -6.52 -2.93 12.50
N PHE A 269 -5.56 -3.39 13.30
CA PHE A 269 -4.23 -3.78 12.84
C PHE A 269 -4.11 -5.29 12.63
N VAL A 270 -5.20 -5.93 12.22
CA VAL A 270 -5.25 -7.34 11.83
C VAL A 270 -5.90 -7.41 10.46
N LEU A 271 -5.27 -8.09 9.51
CA LEU A 271 -5.85 -8.30 8.20
C LEU A 271 -6.87 -9.44 8.26
N ASP A 272 -8.05 -9.21 7.68
CA ASP A 272 -9.09 -10.23 7.52
C ASP A 272 -8.75 -11.12 6.32
N ILE A 273 -7.86 -12.08 6.53
CA ILE A 273 -7.39 -13.02 5.52
C ILE A 273 -8.21 -14.32 5.64
N PRO A 274 -8.93 -14.75 4.60
CA PRO A 274 -9.64 -16.02 4.58
C PRO A 274 -8.74 -17.20 4.91
N PRO A 275 -9.23 -18.23 5.64
CA PRO A 275 -8.41 -19.37 6.04
C PRO A 275 -7.93 -20.24 4.87
N ASP A 276 -8.59 -20.16 3.70
CA ASP A 276 -8.22 -20.85 2.46
C ASP A 276 -7.30 -20.03 1.55
N ALA A 277 -6.98 -18.79 1.96
CA ALA A 277 -6.00 -17.97 1.29
C ALA A 277 -4.62 -18.65 1.28
N LEU A 278 -3.91 -18.52 0.17
CA LEU A 278 -2.54 -18.96 0.13
C LEU A 278 -1.67 -17.94 0.86
N ARG A 279 -0.98 -18.39 1.92
CA ARG A 279 -0.04 -17.57 2.69
C ARG A 279 1.40 -17.97 2.41
N VAL A 280 2.25 -17.00 2.12
CA VAL A 280 3.69 -17.18 1.98
C VAL A 280 4.41 -16.19 2.90
N ASP A 281 5.34 -16.69 3.71
CA ASP A 281 6.08 -15.87 4.68
C ASP A 281 7.56 -15.87 4.32
N TRP A 282 8.01 -14.81 3.65
CA TRP A 282 9.41 -14.60 3.26
C TRP A 282 10.31 -14.22 4.43
N THR A 283 9.75 -14.00 5.63
CA THR A 283 10.53 -13.73 6.85
C THR A 283 10.95 -15.01 7.58
N THR A 284 10.27 -16.14 7.30
CA THR A 284 10.57 -17.44 7.92
C THR A 284 10.95 -18.50 6.91
N GLN A 285 10.53 -18.37 5.64
CA GLN A 285 10.84 -19.32 4.59
C GLN A 285 12.09 -18.92 3.82
N GLU A 286 12.88 -19.93 3.49
CA GLU A 286 13.98 -19.81 2.55
C GLU A 286 13.45 -19.70 1.11
N VAL A 287 13.42 -18.52 0.51
CA VAL A 287 12.92 -18.34 -0.86
C VAL A 287 14.07 -18.13 -1.83
N GLY A 288 14.16 -18.99 -2.84
CA GLY A 288 15.21 -18.98 -3.85
C GLY A 288 16.47 -19.77 -3.48
N LEU A 289 17.46 -19.69 -4.37
CA LEU A 289 18.78 -20.28 -4.21
C LEU A 289 19.78 -19.24 -3.71
N ALA A 290 20.65 -19.63 -2.77
CA ALA A 290 21.76 -18.77 -2.34
C ALA A 290 22.71 -18.51 -3.51
N LYS A 291 23.13 -17.25 -3.67
CA LYS A 291 24.05 -16.79 -4.71
C LYS A 291 25.46 -17.34 -4.52
N GLY A 292 25.99 -17.27 -3.29
CA GLY A 292 27.39 -17.58 -3.00
C GLY A 292 28.35 -16.72 -3.85
N ASP A 293 29.37 -17.35 -4.42
CA ASP A 293 30.40 -16.69 -5.24
C ASP A 293 30.01 -16.52 -6.72
N LEU A 294 28.79 -16.91 -7.11
CA LEU A 294 28.33 -16.81 -8.49
C LEU A 294 28.07 -15.35 -8.89
N THR A 295 28.30 -15.00 -10.16
CA THR A 295 27.79 -13.74 -10.72
C THR A 295 26.27 -13.76 -10.80
N ASN A 296 25.65 -12.58 -11.02
CA ASN A 296 24.19 -12.47 -11.15
C ASN A 296 23.66 -13.32 -12.33
N GLU A 297 24.39 -13.36 -13.44
CA GLU A 297 24.07 -14.16 -14.62
C GLU A 297 24.18 -15.65 -14.31
N GLN A 298 25.26 -16.06 -13.64
CA GLN A 298 25.50 -17.45 -13.27
C GLN A 298 24.43 -17.98 -12.31
N ILE A 299 24.05 -17.22 -11.27
CA ILE A 299 22.99 -17.63 -10.35
C ILE A 299 21.62 -17.65 -11.06
N ALA A 300 21.34 -16.72 -11.98
CA ALA A 300 20.09 -16.74 -12.74
C ALA A 300 19.96 -18.00 -13.61
N VAL A 301 21.02 -18.38 -14.33
CA VAL A 301 21.07 -19.65 -15.09
C VAL A 301 20.86 -20.84 -14.16
N LYS A 302 21.51 -20.84 -12.99
CA LYS A 302 21.39 -21.92 -12.00
C LYS A 302 19.96 -22.05 -11.46
N VAL A 303 19.31 -20.94 -11.11
CA VAL A 303 17.90 -20.92 -10.65
C VAL A 303 16.98 -21.48 -11.74
N ALA A 304 17.12 -21.04 -12.99
CA ALA A 304 16.31 -21.55 -14.10
C ALA A 304 16.50 -23.06 -14.27
N ARG A 305 17.75 -23.53 -14.24
CA ARG A 305 18.10 -24.95 -14.36
C ARG A 305 17.47 -25.79 -13.25
N GLU A 306 17.72 -25.44 -12.00
CA GLU A 306 17.24 -26.21 -10.85
C GLU A 306 15.71 -26.21 -10.76
N PHE A 307 15.05 -25.12 -11.18
CA PHE A 307 13.59 -25.07 -11.27
C PHE A 307 13.04 -26.11 -12.26
N PHE A 308 13.55 -26.15 -13.48
CA PHE A 308 13.09 -27.15 -14.46
C PHE A 308 13.51 -28.57 -14.10
N GLU A 309 14.69 -28.78 -13.51
CA GLU A 309 15.09 -30.09 -12.98
C GLU A 309 14.13 -30.57 -11.88
N ALA A 310 13.70 -29.68 -10.99
CA ALA A 310 12.71 -30.00 -9.97
C ALA A 310 11.33 -30.32 -10.59
N LEU A 311 10.90 -29.62 -11.64
CA LEU A 311 9.66 -29.95 -12.37
C LEU A 311 9.75 -31.30 -13.09
N ILE A 312 10.88 -31.64 -13.70
CA ILE A 312 11.14 -32.96 -14.31
C ILE A 312 11.07 -34.06 -13.26
N ALA A 313 11.66 -33.82 -12.08
CA ALA A 313 11.61 -34.75 -10.95
C ALA A 313 10.25 -34.78 -10.22
N LYS A 314 9.29 -33.93 -10.61
CA LYS A 314 8.01 -33.69 -9.91
C LYS A 314 8.19 -33.31 -8.43
N ASP A 315 9.32 -32.69 -8.09
CA ASP A 315 9.60 -32.13 -6.78
C ASP A 315 9.06 -30.69 -6.70
N TYR A 316 7.73 -30.60 -6.58
CA TYR A 316 7.04 -29.31 -6.56
C TYR A 316 7.39 -28.45 -5.33
N ASN A 317 7.82 -29.06 -4.22
CA ASN A 317 8.28 -28.31 -3.06
C ASN A 317 9.60 -27.58 -3.37
N ARG A 318 10.56 -28.27 -4.00
CA ARG A 318 11.81 -27.64 -4.43
C ARG A 318 11.57 -26.59 -5.49
N ALA A 319 10.75 -26.88 -6.50
CA ALA A 319 10.42 -25.90 -7.54
C ALA A 319 9.71 -24.67 -6.95
N GLY A 320 8.83 -24.86 -5.96
CA GLY A 320 8.07 -23.79 -5.32
C GLY A 320 8.96 -22.85 -4.51
N LYS A 321 9.99 -23.40 -3.87
CA LYS A 321 11.07 -22.63 -3.21
C LYS A 321 11.70 -21.61 -4.16
N MET A 322 11.90 -21.96 -5.43
CA MET A 322 12.49 -21.09 -6.45
C MET A 322 11.48 -20.18 -7.14
N PHE A 323 10.17 -20.40 -6.95
CA PHE A 323 9.10 -19.69 -7.62
C PHE A 323 8.25 -18.93 -6.59
N GLY A 324 8.81 -17.84 -6.06
CA GLY A 324 8.17 -17.00 -5.04
C GLY A 324 7.94 -17.65 -3.66
N GLY A 325 8.45 -18.87 -3.42
CA GLY A 325 8.17 -19.60 -2.17
C GLY A 325 6.79 -20.26 -2.16
N LEU A 326 6.22 -20.53 -3.33
CA LEU A 326 4.92 -21.21 -3.42
C LEU A 326 4.96 -22.59 -2.76
N PRO A 327 3.89 -23.00 -2.03
CA PRO A 327 3.75 -24.36 -1.56
C PRO A 327 3.69 -25.35 -2.74
N GLY A 328 4.29 -26.53 -2.57
CA GLY A 328 4.37 -27.54 -3.63
C GLY A 328 3.01 -27.91 -4.22
N ALA A 329 1.97 -28.04 -3.39
CA ALA A 329 0.61 -28.32 -3.88
C ALA A 329 0.06 -27.25 -4.84
N ARG A 330 0.39 -25.97 -4.62
CA ARG A 330 0.00 -24.87 -5.51
C ARG A 330 0.80 -24.91 -6.81
N LEU A 331 2.09 -25.23 -6.72
CA LEU A 331 2.91 -25.37 -7.90
C LEU A 331 2.51 -26.59 -8.75
N GLU A 332 2.17 -27.71 -8.10
CA GLU A 332 1.60 -28.89 -8.74
C GLU A 332 0.28 -28.55 -9.45
N GLN A 333 -0.59 -27.75 -8.84
CA GLN A 333 -1.80 -27.26 -9.50
C GLN A 333 -1.48 -26.49 -10.79
N ALA A 334 -0.44 -25.66 -10.80
CA ALA A 334 -0.06 -24.82 -11.93
C ALA A 334 0.65 -25.59 -13.06
N PHE A 335 1.53 -26.53 -12.70
CA PHE A 335 2.46 -27.20 -13.62
C PHE A 335 2.27 -28.71 -13.74
N GLY A 336 1.55 -29.36 -12.83
CA GLY A 336 1.39 -30.82 -12.78
C GLY A 336 0.60 -31.43 -13.94
N LYS A 337 -0.09 -30.59 -14.73
CA LYS A 337 -0.72 -31.01 -16.00
C LYS A 337 0.29 -31.13 -17.16
N MET A 338 1.53 -30.69 -16.96
CA MET A 338 2.62 -30.78 -17.95
C MET A 338 3.63 -31.83 -17.48
N ASP A 339 3.96 -32.78 -18.35
CA ASP A 339 5.00 -33.78 -18.07
C ASP A 339 6.33 -33.28 -18.62
N PHE A 340 7.17 -32.71 -17.75
CA PHE A 340 8.48 -32.19 -18.13
C PHE A 340 9.46 -33.35 -18.31
N VAL A 341 10.01 -33.49 -19.52
CA VAL A 341 10.84 -34.64 -19.89
C VAL A 341 12.32 -34.33 -19.66
N ARG A 342 12.82 -33.24 -20.25
CA ARG A 342 14.22 -32.81 -20.10
C ARG A 342 14.40 -31.35 -20.51
N ILE A 343 15.46 -30.74 -20.02
CA ILE A 343 15.95 -29.45 -20.50
C ILE A 343 16.65 -29.66 -21.84
N VAL A 344 16.25 -28.93 -22.87
CA VAL A 344 16.88 -28.94 -24.21
C VAL A 344 18.01 -27.91 -24.24
N SER A 345 17.73 -26.69 -23.78
CA SER A 345 18.74 -25.62 -23.69
C SER A 345 18.39 -24.62 -22.58
N ILE A 346 19.43 -23.99 -22.03
CA ILE A 346 19.34 -22.79 -21.20
C ILE A 346 20.31 -21.79 -21.82
N GLY A 347 19.78 -20.68 -22.31
CA GLY A 347 20.55 -19.65 -22.97
C GLY A 347 21.08 -18.59 -22.02
N GLU A 348 21.82 -17.66 -22.60
CA GLU A 348 22.42 -16.54 -21.86
C GLU A 348 21.36 -15.60 -21.27
N PRO A 349 21.50 -15.17 -20.00
CA PRO A 349 20.60 -14.20 -19.41
C PRO A 349 20.65 -12.86 -20.15
N THR A 350 19.48 -12.24 -20.29
CA THR A 350 19.35 -10.89 -20.85
C THR A 350 18.67 -9.98 -19.84
N PRO A 351 19.03 -8.68 -19.74
CA PRO A 351 18.32 -7.75 -18.88
C PRO A 351 16.83 -7.68 -19.25
N HIS A 352 15.97 -7.54 -18.25
CA HIS A 352 14.55 -7.32 -18.48
C HIS A 352 14.32 -5.97 -19.18
N PRO A 353 13.36 -5.87 -20.14
CA PRO A 353 13.11 -4.63 -20.88
C PRO A 353 12.78 -3.43 -19.97
N ASP A 354 12.09 -3.71 -18.85
CA ASP A 354 11.96 -2.74 -17.77
C ASP A 354 13.22 -2.74 -16.88
N HIS A 355 14.12 -1.80 -17.19
CA HIS A 355 15.38 -1.59 -16.48
C HIS A 355 15.21 -1.32 -14.97
N ARG A 356 14.03 -0.89 -14.52
CA ARG A 356 13.76 -0.60 -13.09
C ARG A 356 13.72 -1.85 -12.24
N THR A 357 13.39 -2.98 -12.85
CA THR A 357 13.13 -4.23 -12.14
C THR A 357 14.39 -5.00 -11.73
N ARG A 358 15.52 -4.74 -12.41
CA ARG A 358 16.77 -5.48 -12.25
C ARG A 358 16.65 -7.01 -12.48
N PHE A 359 15.57 -7.49 -13.10
CA PHE A 359 15.45 -8.91 -13.46
C PHE A 359 16.40 -9.28 -14.61
N LEU A 360 16.83 -10.53 -14.59
CA LEU A 360 17.44 -11.22 -15.71
C LEU A 360 16.43 -12.22 -16.30
N ARG A 361 16.21 -12.14 -17.60
CA ARG A 361 15.41 -13.08 -18.38
C ARG A 361 16.30 -14.20 -18.88
N VAL A 362 16.02 -15.43 -18.50
CA VAL A 362 16.81 -16.61 -18.89
C VAL A 362 16.02 -17.45 -19.91
N PRO A 363 16.34 -17.38 -21.22
CA PRO A 363 15.63 -18.17 -22.22
C PRO A 363 15.92 -19.65 -22.02
N CYS A 364 14.87 -20.47 -21.95
CA CYS A 364 14.95 -21.91 -21.75
C CYS A 364 14.10 -22.62 -22.80
N GLU A 365 14.61 -23.73 -23.33
CA GLU A 365 13.83 -24.67 -24.13
C GLU A 365 13.73 -25.99 -23.36
N VAL A 366 12.51 -26.45 -23.14
CA VAL A 366 12.24 -27.64 -22.33
C VAL A 366 11.31 -28.55 -23.11
N GLU A 367 11.67 -29.83 -23.18
CA GLU A 367 10.85 -30.85 -23.79
C GLU A 367 9.73 -31.22 -22.82
N ILE A 368 8.47 -31.05 -23.25
CA ILE A 368 7.29 -31.40 -22.47
C ILE A 368 6.44 -32.41 -23.25
N ARG A 369 5.82 -33.32 -22.51
CA ARG A 369 4.85 -34.28 -23.03
C ARG A 369 3.43 -33.85 -22.63
N MET A 370 2.52 -33.86 -23.60
CA MET A 370 1.10 -33.58 -23.41
C MET A 370 0.29 -34.70 -24.08
N GLY A 371 -0.18 -35.66 -23.29
CA GLY A 371 -0.76 -36.89 -23.83
C GLY A 371 0.30 -37.74 -24.52
N GLU A 372 0.06 -38.12 -25.77
CA GLU A 372 1.00 -38.93 -26.58
C GLU A 372 2.04 -38.08 -27.32
N GLU A 373 1.83 -36.76 -27.40
CA GLU A 373 2.71 -35.86 -28.13
C GLU A 373 3.82 -35.29 -27.24
N THR A 374 5.01 -35.13 -27.82
CA THR A 374 6.15 -34.45 -27.20
C THR A 374 6.51 -33.22 -28.03
N ARG A 375 6.73 -32.08 -27.37
CA ARG A 375 7.13 -30.83 -28.03
C ARG A 375 8.17 -30.06 -27.22
N ILE A 376 8.94 -29.24 -27.91
CA ILE A 376 9.84 -28.28 -27.27
C ILE A 376 9.05 -27.02 -26.96
N GLN A 377 8.94 -26.68 -25.67
CA GLN A 377 8.31 -25.47 -25.18
C GLN A 377 9.37 -24.44 -24.78
N LYS A 378 9.18 -23.20 -25.21
CA LYS A 378 10.03 -22.07 -24.83
C LYS A 378 9.49 -21.41 -23.57
N PHE A 379 10.39 -21.12 -22.64
CA PHE A 379 10.14 -20.39 -21.41
C PHE A 379 11.17 -19.27 -21.25
N THR A 380 10.80 -18.18 -20.58
CA THR A 380 11.72 -17.07 -20.30
C THR A 380 11.49 -16.57 -18.87
N PRO A 381 11.81 -17.37 -17.83
CA PRO A 381 11.68 -16.93 -16.44
C PRO A 381 12.44 -15.62 -16.20
N SER A 382 11.76 -14.68 -15.52
CA SER A 382 12.37 -13.47 -14.96
C SER A 382 12.93 -13.81 -13.58
N ILE A 383 14.22 -13.59 -13.37
CA ILE A 383 14.94 -14.03 -12.17
C ILE A 383 15.66 -12.83 -11.55
N ARG A 384 15.55 -12.67 -10.23
CA ARG A 384 16.25 -11.61 -9.48
C ARG A 384 16.68 -12.08 -8.10
N ALA A 385 17.53 -11.26 -7.46
CA ALA A 385 17.71 -11.29 -6.02
C ALA A 385 16.37 -11.00 -5.31
N ASN A 386 16.04 -11.78 -4.30
CA ASN A 386 14.88 -11.56 -3.44
C ASN A 386 15.12 -10.30 -2.60
N GLU A 387 14.19 -9.36 -2.62
CA GLU A 387 14.34 -8.08 -1.90
C GLU A 387 14.48 -8.28 -0.39
N CYS A 388 13.79 -9.28 0.17
CA CYS A 388 13.87 -9.58 1.60
C CYS A 388 15.04 -10.48 1.98
N GLN A 389 15.66 -11.15 0.99
CA GLN A 389 16.78 -12.08 1.16
C GLN A 389 17.77 -11.83 0.00
N PRO A 390 18.52 -10.72 0.00
CA PRO A 390 19.25 -10.22 -1.18
C PRO A 390 20.39 -11.15 -1.65
N ASP A 391 20.80 -12.08 -0.80
CA ASP A 391 21.74 -13.15 -1.12
C ASP A 391 21.09 -14.35 -1.82
N ARG A 392 19.77 -14.36 -1.98
CA ARG A 392 19.01 -15.45 -2.63
C ARG A 392 18.32 -14.98 -3.89
N TRP A 393 18.24 -15.87 -4.87
CA TRP A 393 17.69 -15.60 -6.18
C TRP A 393 16.52 -16.53 -6.50
N ALA A 394 15.45 -15.97 -7.03
CA ALA A 394 14.22 -16.69 -7.34
C ALA A 394 13.62 -16.22 -8.67
N ILE A 395 12.76 -17.06 -9.24
CA ILE A 395 11.88 -16.72 -10.35
C ILE A 395 10.73 -15.87 -9.81
N ASP A 396 10.46 -14.80 -10.54
CA ASP A 396 9.39 -13.86 -10.31
C ASP A 396 8.02 -14.37 -10.80
N GLY A 397 6.93 -13.86 -10.22
CA GLY A 397 5.56 -14.22 -10.59
C GLY A 397 4.96 -15.39 -9.83
N GLY A 398 5.58 -15.81 -8.72
CA GLY A 398 5.00 -16.79 -7.80
C GLY A 398 3.78 -16.28 -7.02
N ILE A 399 3.66 -14.96 -6.77
CA ILE A 399 2.63 -14.41 -5.89
C ILE A 399 1.96 -13.15 -6.46
#